data_AF-A0A2V8QEG5-F1
#
_entry.id   AF-A0A2V8QEG5-F1
#
_cell.length_a   1.000
_cell.length_b   1.000
_cell.length_c   1.000
_cell.angle_alpha   90.00
_cell.angle_beta   90.00
_cell.angle_gamma   90.00
#
_symmetry.space_group_name_H-M   'P 1'
#
loop_
_entity.id
_entity.type
_entity.pdbx_description
1 polymer ?
#
loop_
_entity_poly.entity_id
_entity_poly.type
_entity_poly.pdbx_seq_one_letter_code
_entity_poly.pdbx_strand_id
1 'polypeptide(L)'
;MGKKRLKNRATIGANMQAAAAQQSGSPSDELNPGSRTLEKQAVFEELARSLGGTVRRLSPVEEEKPADESNSQVSELLRLLADIATGLWRLRSKMGNAPAAADNRVLHKQLEAIFDILNTAEVQVRDHTGELVPAGGIYNLKVLAYEPALGLSKEQVIETLKPTVYFKGQPIQTGEVIVGTPKLNGMADHDEGEQ
;
A
#
# COMPACT_ATOMS: atom_id res chain seq x y z
N MET A 1 -25.24 -70.32 3.07
CA MET A 1 -25.59 -70.21 1.63
C MET A 1 -25.39 -68.76 1.20
N GLY A 2 -24.64 -68.36 0.17
CA GLY A 2 -23.88 -69.05 -0.86
C GLY A 2 -23.44 -68.03 -1.92
N LYS A 3 -22.14 -67.72 -1.94
CA LYS A 3 -21.22 -67.46 -3.07
C LYS A 3 -21.61 -66.50 -4.23
N LYS A 4 -20.68 -65.56 -4.50
CA LYS A 4 -19.92 -65.27 -5.78
C LYS A 4 -19.74 -63.75 -5.94
N ARG A 5 -18.56 -63.12 -5.74
CA ARG A 5 -17.33 -63.05 -6.57
C ARG A 5 -17.55 -62.93 -8.09
N LEU A 6 -17.12 -61.80 -8.66
CA LEU A 6 -16.34 -61.61 -9.91
C LEU A 6 -16.01 -60.10 -10.02
N LYS A 7 -14.79 -59.60 -9.72
CA LYS A 7 -13.57 -59.58 -10.54
C LYS A 7 -13.80 -59.28 -12.02
N ASN A 8 -13.38 -58.10 -12.47
CA ASN A 8 -12.80 -57.91 -13.81
C ASN A 8 -11.55 -57.04 -13.70
N ARG A 9 -10.42 -57.64 -14.09
CA ARG A 9 -9.08 -57.08 -14.26
C ARG A 9 -8.88 -56.80 -15.76
N ALA A 10 -8.19 -55.70 -16.02
CA ALA A 10 -7.06 -55.52 -16.96
C ALA A 10 -7.22 -55.88 -18.45
N THR A 11 -6.74 -54.98 -19.31
CA THR A 11 -5.77 -55.16 -20.42
C THR A 11 -5.52 -53.75 -20.98
N ILE A 12 -4.36 -53.10 -20.79
CA ILE A 12 -3.02 -53.29 -21.38
C ILE A 12 -2.96 -52.92 -22.88
N GLY A 13 -2.00 -52.05 -23.21
CA GLY A 13 -1.64 -51.62 -24.57
C GLY A 13 -1.12 -50.18 -24.50
N ALA A 14 0.07 -49.90 -23.96
CA ALA A 14 1.38 -50.16 -24.56
C ALA A 14 1.42 -49.71 -26.04
N ASN A 15 1.93 -48.50 -26.28
CA ASN A 15 2.75 -48.29 -27.47
C ASN A 15 4.01 -47.52 -27.10
N MET A 16 5.12 -48.09 -27.55
CA MET A 16 6.51 -47.81 -27.24
C MET A 16 7.20 -47.51 -28.56
N GLN A 17 8.36 -46.84 -28.48
CA GLN A 17 9.41 -46.68 -29.49
C GLN A 17 9.25 -45.47 -30.44
N ALA A 18 10.31 -44.74 -30.82
CA ALA A 18 11.71 -44.70 -30.41
C ALA A 18 12.37 -43.54 -31.19
N ALA A 19 13.31 -42.83 -30.57
CA ALA A 19 14.46 -42.15 -31.23
C ALA A 19 15.29 -41.50 -30.10
N ALA A 20 16.40 -42.09 -29.66
CA ALA A 20 17.72 -42.09 -30.28
C ALA A 20 18.62 -40.95 -29.78
N ALA A 21 19.75 -41.37 -29.19
CA ALA A 21 21.07 -40.74 -29.18
C ALA A 21 21.32 -39.44 -28.39
N GLN A 22 22.07 -39.63 -27.30
CA GLN A 22 23.13 -38.80 -26.74
C GLN A 22 23.79 -37.81 -27.73
N GLN A 23 23.99 -36.56 -27.30
CA GLN A 23 25.21 -35.80 -27.57
C GLN A 23 25.39 -34.64 -26.59
N SER A 24 26.57 -34.60 -25.99
CA SER A 24 27.19 -33.49 -25.25
C SER A 24 27.37 -32.27 -26.14
N GLY A 25 27.11 -31.07 -25.61
CA GLY A 25 27.52 -29.81 -26.26
C GLY A 25 26.85 -28.58 -25.67
N SER A 26 27.51 -27.95 -24.69
CA SER A 26 27.59 -26.47 -24.67
C SER A 26 28.76 -26.08 -25.60
N PRO A 27 28.83 -24.89 -26.23
CA PRO A 27 28.36 -23.59 -25.73
C PRO A 27 27.72 -22.63 -26.80
N SER A 28 27.25 -21.47 -26.32
CA SER A 28 27.13 -20.16 -27.00
C SER A 28 26.30 -19.98 -28.29
N ASP A 29 25.19 -19.24 -28.18
CA ASP A 29 24.84 -17.98 -28.90
C ASP A 29 23.32 -17.76 -28.82
N GLU A 30 22.85 -16.76 -28.08
CA GLU A 30 22.66 -15.37 -28.54
C GLU A 30 21.25 -15.15 -29.12
N LEU A 31 20.27 -14.90 -28.23
CA LEU A 31 19.08 -14.12 -28.56
C LEU A 31 18.69 -13.24 -27.34
N ASN A 32 19.09 -11.98 -27.49
CA ASN A 32 19.05 -10.82 -26.61
C ASN A 32 17.62 -10.32 -26.25
N PRO A 33 17.23 -10.27 -24.95
CA PRO A 33 16.11 -9.46 -24.46
C PRO A 33 16.58 -8.31 -23.53
N GLY A 34 17.79 -7.77 -23.73
CA GLY A 34 18.40 -6.73 -22.90
C GLY A 34 18.12 -5.28 -23.33
N SER A 35 17.62 -5.06 -24.56
CA SER A 35 17.59 -3.69 -25.13
C SER A 35 16.45 -2.78 -24.64
N ARG A 36 15.61 -3.20 -23.66
CA ARG A 36 14.57 -2.32 -23.07
C ARG A 36 14.81 -1.93 -21.61
N THR A 37 15.85 -2.46 -20.98
CA THR A 37 16.14 -2.19 -19.56
C THR A 37 17.18 -1.09 -19.37
N LEU A 38 17.92 -0.73 -20.43
CA LEU A 38 19.04 0.21 -20.34
C LEU A 38 18.63 1.68 -20.25
N GLU A 39 17.44 2.06 -20.72
CA GLU A 39 16.96 3.45 -20.57
C GLU A 39 16.42 3.77 -19.16
N LYS A 40 16.01 2.75 -18.38
CA LYS A 40 15.53 2.98 -17.00
C LYS A 40 16.65 3.03 -15.97
N GLN A 41 17.84 2.51 -16.31
CA GLN A 41 19.00 2.51 -15.42
C GLN A 41 19.86 3.77 -15.59
N ALA A 42 19.90 4.37 -16.77
CA ALA A 42 20.67 5.59 -17.02
C ALA A 42 20.17 6.78 -16.17
N VAL A 43 18.85 6.97 -16.06
CA VAL A 43 18.26 8.05 -15.26
C VAL A 43 18.53 7.87 -13.76
N PHE A 44 18.61 6.61 -13.29
CA PHE A 44 18.83 6.30 -11.87
C PHE A 44 20.32 6.37 -11.47
N GLU A 45 21.24 6.03 -12.39
CA GLU A 45 22.68 6.21 -12.18
C GLU A 45 23.11 7.68 -12.20
N GLU A 46 22.45 8.52 -12.99
CA GLU A 46 22.71 9.96 -13.02
C GLU A 46 22.32 10.62 -11.68
N LEU A 47 21.24 10.14 -11.06
CA LEU A 47 20.82 10.54 -9.72
C LEU A 47 21.81 10.13 -8.63
N ALA A 48 22.45 8.95 -8.75
CA ALA A 48 23.43 8.46 -7.80
C ALA A 48 24.80 9.17 -7.94
N ARG A 49 25.22 9.51 -9.17
CA ARG A 49 26.43 10.31 -9.41
C ARG A 49 26.30 11.74 -8.88
N SER A 50 25.09 12.31 -8.90
CA SER A 50 24.85 13.64 -8.36
C SER A 50 25.03 13.74 -6.83
N LEU A 51 25.03 12.61 -6.10
CA LEU A 51 25.09 12.57 -4.63
C LEU A 51 26.45 12.12 -4.06
N GLY A 52 27.47 11.91 -4.90
CA GLY A 52 28.80 11.43 -4.48
C GLY A 52 29.85 12.55 -4.36
N GLY A 53 29.97 13.14 -3.17
CA GLY A 53 30.88 14.24 -2.86
C GLY A 53 32.37 13.97 -3.16
N THR A 54 33.00 14.93 -3.85
CA THR A 54 34.45 15.01 -4.03
C THR A 54 35.07 15.68 -2.81
N VAL A 55 35.92 14.96 -2.08
CA VAL A 55 36.81 15.54 -1.07
C VAL A 55 37.86 16.40 -1.78
N ARG A 56 37.77 17.74 -1.67
CA ARG A 56 38.85 18.64 -2.10
C ARG A 56 39.07 19.82 -1.15
N ARG A 57 40.19 19.72 -0.43
CA ARG A 57 41.10 20.74 0.15
C ARG A 57 40.64 22.22 0.19
N LEU A 58 40.56 22.75 1.42
CA LEU A 58 40.62 24.13 1.96
C LEU A 58 40.66 25.37 1.00
N SER A 59 39.54 26.12 1.01
CA SER A 59 39.32 27.61 1.09
C SER A 59 39.83 28.57 -0.02
N PRO A 60 39.26 29.81 -0.21
CA PRO A 60 38.04 30.46 0.32
C PRO A 60 37.15 31.25 -0.71
N VAL A 61 35.87 31.46 -0.34
CA VAL A 61 34.91 32.56 -0.71
C VAL A 61 34.27 32.61 -2.12
N GLU A 62 32.92 32.63 -2.07
CA GLU A 62 31.89 33.09 -3.04
C GLU A 62 31.49 32.21 -4.24
N GLU A 63 30.35 31.51 -4.09
CA GLU A 63 29.14 31.67 -4.94
C GLU A 63 27.94 30.90 -4.34
N GLU A 64 26.97 31.64 -3.78
CA GLU A 64 25.71 31.12 -3.24
C GLU A 64 24.60 31.02 -4.33
N LYS A 65 24.29 29.79 -4.79
CA LYS A 65 22.95 29.20 -5.16
C LYS A 65 23.16 27.91 -5.98
N PRO A 66 22.35 26.82 -5.87
CA PRO A 66 20.92 26.78 -5.51
C PRO A 66 20.52 25.54 -4.65
N ALA A 67 20.80 25.51 -3.35
CA ALA A 67 20.30 24.41 -2.50
C ALA A 67 18.78 24.47 -2.27
N ASP A 68 18.17 25.65 -2.47
CA ASP A 68 16.76 25.91 -2.13
C ASP A 68 15.78 25.41 -3.21
N GLU A 69 16.13 25.54 -4.49
CA GLU A 69 15.26 25.12 -5.61
C GLU A 69 15.15 23.59 -5.70
N SER A 70 16.25 22.86 -5.46
CA SER A 70 16.25 21.40 -5.45
C SER A 70 15.40 20.83 -4.31
N ASN A 71 15.45 21.45 -3.12
CA ASN A 71 14.60 21.03 -2.00
C ASN A 71 13.12 21.32 -2.24
N SER A 72 12.79 22.43 -2.92
CA SER A 72 11.40 22.74 -3.31
C SER A 72 10.83 21.69 -4.27
N GLN A 73 11.59 21.29 -5.31
CA GLN A 73 11.14 20.27 -6.27
C GLN A 73 10.91 18.91 -5.61
N VAL A 74 11.77 18.51 -4.68
CA VAL A 74 11.58 17.27 -3.91
C VAL A 74 10.32 17.36 -3.05
N SER A 75 10.08 18.50 -2.40
CA SER A 75 8.86 18.72 -1.59
C SER A 75 7.59 18.63 -2.44
N GLU A 76 7.59 19.23 -3.63
CA GLU A 76 6.47 19.14 -4.58
C GLU A 76 6.20 17.70 -5.03
N LEU A 77 7.26 16.94 -5.33
CA LEU A 77 7.14 15.54 -5.71
C LEU A 77 6.58 14.68 -4.57
N LEU A 78 7.01 14.91 -3.33
CA LEU A 78 6.48 14.22 -2.16
C LEU A 78 4.99 14.56 -1.93
N ARG A 79 4.61 15.81 -2.15
CA ARG A 79 3.21 16.24 -2.05
C ARG A 79 2.35 15.57 -3.13
N LEU A 80 2.82 15.53 -4.38
CA LEU A 80 2.15 14.83 -5.47
C LEU A 80 1.98 13.34 -5.16
N LEU A 81 3.03 12.71 -4.61
CA LEU A 81 3.00 11.31 -4.20
C LEU A 81 1.95 11.06 -3.11
N ALA A 82 1.86 11.95 -2.11
CA ALA A 82 0.83 11.89 -1.08
C ALA A 82 -0.58 12.06 -1.65
N ASP A 83 -0.77 12.95 -2.62
CA ASP A 83 -2.06 13.17 -3.28
C ASP A 83 -2.50 11.94 -4.11
N ILE A 84 -1.57 11.32 -4.85
CA ILE A 84 -1.82 10.07 -5.60
C ILE A 84 -2.20 8.94 -4.64
N ALA A 85 -1.41 8.75 -3.57
CA ALA A 85 -1.65 7.72 -2.57
C ALA A 85 -3.00 7.91 -1.87
N THR A 86 -3.38 9.16 -1.60
CA THR A 86 -4.69 9.53 -1.04
C THR A 86 -5.83 9.23 -2.01
N GLY A 87 -5.67 9.57 -3.29
CA GLY A 87 -6.66 9.27 -4.32
C GLY A 87 -6.92 7.77 -4.47
N LEU A 88 -5.84 6.98 -4.42
CA LEU A 88 -5.90 5.53 -4.46
C LEU A 88 -6.61 4.95 -3.24
N TRP A 89 -6.31 5.47 -2.05
CA TRP A 89 -6.99 5.08 -0.81
C TRP A 89 -8.47 5.40 -0.84
N ARG A 90 -8.88 6.59 -1.33
CA ARG A 90 -10.30 6.92 -1.49
C ARG A 90 -11.02 5.94 -2.42
N LEU A 91 -10.37 5.52 -3.51
CA LEU A 91 -10.91 4.51 -4.42
C LEU A 91 -11.08 3.17 -3.70
N ARG A 92 -10.09 2.77 -2.88
CA ARG A 92 -10.16 1.57 -2.03
C ARG A 92 -11.33 1.63 -1.06
N SER A 93 -11.45 2.72 -0.31
CA SER A 93 -12.50 2.91 0.69
C SER A 93 -13.89 2.91 0.07
N LYS A 94 -14.05 3.49 -1.14
CA LYS A 94 -15.33 3.47 -1.88
C LYS A 94 -15.73 2.08 -2.37
N MET A 95 -14.77 1.23 -2.73
CA MET A 95 -15.09 -0.15 -3.10
C MET A 95 -15.55 -0.99 -1.90
N GLY A 96 -15.25 -0.53 -0.68
CA GLY A 96 -15.85 -0.99 0.57
C GLY A 96 -15.59 -2.46 0.92
N ASN A 97 -16.12 -2.87 2.07
CA ASN A 97 -16.20 -4.28 2.51
C ASN A 97 -17.39 -5.03 1.87
N ALA A 98 -18.08 -4.42 0.90
CA ALA A 98 -19.11 -5.13 0.15
C ALA A 98 -18.43 -6.30 -0.58
N PRO A 99 -18.97 -7.53 -0.51
CA PRO A 99 -18.40 -8.64 -1.26
C PRO A 99 -18.32 -8.20 -2.71
N ALA A 100 -17.10 -8.14 -3.26
CA ALA A 100 -16.90 -7.74 -4.63
C ALA A 100 -17.86 -8.57 -5.47
N ALA A 101 -18.86 -7.92 -6.07
CA ALA A 101 -19.63 -8.55 -7.13
C ALA A 101 -18.61 -9.13 -8.10
N ALA A 102 -18.90 -10.29 -8.70
CA ALA A 102 -17.93 -11.02 -9.54
C ALA A 102 -17.21 -10.09 -10.55
N ASP A 103 -17.91 -9.05 -11.00
CA ASP A 103 -17.47 -8.02 -11.94
C ASP A 103 -16.37 -7.08 -11.41
N ASN A 104 -16.26 -6.83 -10.10
CA ASN A 104 -15.31 -5.88 -9.52
C ASN A 104 -14.06 -6.54 -8.90
N ARG A 105 -13.99 -7.88 -8.89
CA ARG A 105 -12.86 -8.61 -8.28
C ARG A 105 -11.52 -8.30 -8.96
N VAL A 106 -11.52 -8.09 -10.27
CA VAL A 106 -10.30 -7.74 -11.03
C VAL A 106 -9.81 -6.34 -10.63
N LEU A 107 -10.71 -5.38 -10.52
CA LEU A 107 -10.39 -4.01 -10.10
C LEU A 107 -9.84 -3.98 -8.67
N HIS A 108 -10.44 -4.76 -7.77
CA HIS A 108 -9.96 -4.86 -6.39
C HIS A 108 -8.54 -5.44 -6.33
N LYS A 109 -8.26 -6.52 -7.07
CA LYS A 109 -6.91 -7.09 -7.18
C LYS A 109 -5.89 -6.10 -7.76
N GLN A 110 -6.27 -5.38 -8.81
CA GLN A 110 -5.40 -4.39 -9.42
C GLN A 110 -5.08 -3.27 -8.43
N LEU A 111 -6.07 -2.85 -7.63
CA LEU A 111 -5.87 -1.84 -6.62
C LEU A 111 -4.89 -2.30 -5.53
N GLU A 112 -5.09 -3.51 -5.00
CA GLU A 112 -4.16 -4.08 -4.00
C GLU A 112 -2.74 -4.21 -4.58
N ALA A 113 -2.60 -4.64 -5.84
CA ALA A 113 -1.30 -4.70 -6.51
C ALA A 113 -0.61 -3.32 -6.61
N ILE A 114 -1.37 -2.24 -6.79
CA ILE A 114 -0.80 -0.87 -6.77
C ILE A 114 -0.34 -0.51 -5.35
N PHE A 115 -1.10 -0.86 -4.32
CA PHE A 115 -0.66 -0.66 -2.93
C PHE A 115 0.59 -1.48 -2.58
N ASP A 116 0.73 -2.69 -3.11
CA ASP A 116 1.95 -3.50 -2.94
C ASP A 116 3.17 -2.83 -3.60
N ILE A 117 2.98 -2.22 -4.78
CA ILE A 117 4.02 -1.43 -5.44
C ILE A 117 4.39 -0.20 -4.61
N LEU A 118 3.40 0.53 -4.06
CA LEU A 118 3.65 1.67 -3.17
C LEU A 118 4.44 1.23 -1.93
N ASN A 119 4.06 0.13 -1.28
CA ASN A 119 4.77 -0.41 -0.12
C ASN A 119 6.21 -0.81 -0.47
N THR A 120 6.43 -1.42 -1.64
CA THR A 120 7.78 -1.77 -2.14
C THR A 120 8.63 -0.51 -2.36
N ALA A 121 8.00 0.60 -2.77
CA ALA A 121 8.63 1.91 -2.88
C ALA A 121 8.70 2.68 -1.53
N GLU A 122 8.46 2.01 -0.40
CA GLU A 122 8.46 2.57 0.95
C GLU A 122 7.40 3.67 1.19
N VAL A 123 6.33 3.67 0.39
CA VAL A 123 5.16 4.54 0.55
C VAL A 123 4.06 3.77 1.27
N GLN A 124 3.75 4.17 2.50
CA GLN A 124 2.73 3.53 3.32
C GLN A 124 1.56 4.48 3.52
N VAL A 125 0.35 3.98 3.29
CA VAL A 125 -0.89 4.72 3.53
C VAL A 125 -1.60 4.10 4.73
N ARG A 126 -1.81 4.90 5.77
CA ARG A 126 -2.43 4.46 7.02
C ARG A 126 -3.81 5.09 7.18
N ASP A 127 -4.80 4.20 7.23
CA ASP A 127 -6.15 4.52 7.68
C ASP A 127 -6.20 4.38 9.20
N HIS A 128 -6.87 5.33 9.87
CA HIS A 128 -6.99 5.37 11.32
C HIS A 128 -8.39 5.00 11.79
N THR A 129 -9.31 4.69 10.88
CA THR A 129 -10.68 4.34 11.19
C THR A 129 -10.72 3.12 12.10
N GLY A 130 -11.37 3.26 13.25
CA GLY A 130 -11.44 2.23 14.29
C GLY A 130 -10.32 2.26 15.32
N GLU A 131 -9.33 3.15 15.23
CA GLU A 131 -8.30 3.27 16.27
C GLU A 131 -8.86 3.96 17.53
N LEU A 132 -8.56 3.41 18.72
CA LEU A 132 -8.94 4.03 19.99
C LEU A 132 -8.09 5.26 20.27
N VAL A 133 -8.72 6.32 20.78
CA VAL A 133 -8.02 7.52 21.21
C VAL A 133 -7.43 7.29 22.60
N PRO A 134 -6.10 7.41 22.77
CA PRO A 134 -5.49 7.28 24.08
C PRO A 134 -5.85 8.48 24.97
N ALA A 135 -5.76 8.32 26.29
CA ALA A 135 -6.15 9.36 27.26
C ALA A 135 -5.40 10.70 27.12
N GLY A 136 -4.25 10.72 26.43
CA GLY A 136 -3.50 11.93 26.12
C GLY A 136 -3.96 12.67 24.84
N GLY A 137 -4.90 12.10 24.08
CA GLY A 137 -5.30 12.61 22.78
C GLY A 137 -4.44 12.09 21.62
N ILE A 138 -4.72 12.56 20.40
CA ILE A 138 -4.10 12.06 19.17
C ILE A 138 -3.06 13.05 18.66
N TYR A 139 -1.78 12.83 18.98
CA TYR A 139 -0.70 13.79 18.70
C TYR A 139 -0.22 13.84 17.24
N ASN A 140 -0.56 12.83 16.43
CA ASN A 140 -0.06 12.71 15.05
C ASN A 140 -1.16 12.79 13.99
N LEU A 141 -2.40 13.10 14.39
CA LEU A 141 -3.53 13.28 13.49
C LEU A 141 -4.16 14.64 13.73
N LYS A 142 -4.74 15.21 12.69
CA LYS A 142 -5.57 16.39 12.78
C LYS A 142 -7.01 15.96 12.98
N VAL A 143 -7.53 16.16 14.19
CA VAL A 143 -8.94 15.92 14.48
C VAL A 143 -9.75 17.07 13.91
N LEU A 144 -10.66 16.77 12.98
CA LEU A 144 -11.52 17.76 12.34
C LEU A 144 -12.82 17.97 13.12
N ALA A 145 -13.32 16.93 13.77
CA ALA A 145 -14.54 17.00 14.57
C ALA A 145 -14.57 15.90 15.64
N TYR A 146 -15.33 16.18 16.70
CA TYR A 146 -15.76 15.19 17.69
C TYR A 146 -17.27 15.02 17.57
N GLU A 147 -17.74 13.79 17.35
CA GLU A 147 -19.15 13.50 17.11
C GLU A 147 -19.68 12.45 18.11
N PRO A 148 -20.89 12.60 18.68
CA PRO A 148 -21.47 11.57 19.53
C PRO A 148 -21.80 10.31 18.72
N ALA A 149 -21.21 9.17 19.08
CA ALA A 149 -21.44 7.89 18.42
C ALA A 149 -22.03 6.85 19.39
N LEU A 150 -23.05 6.14 18.94
CA LEU A 150 -23.68 5.05 19.69
C LEU A 150 -22.76 3.82 19.73
N GLY A 151 -22.72 3.13 20.87
CA GLY A 151 -21.96 1.89 21.02
C GLY A 151 -20.47 2.07 21.31
N LEU A 152 -19.99 3.31 21.46
CA LEU A 152 -18.63 3.57 21.90
C LEU A 152 -18.54 3.65 23.43
N SER A 153 -17.63 2.89 24.03
CA SER A 153 -17.30 2.99 25.47
C SER A 153 -16.20 4.02 25.76
N LYS A 154 -15.41 4.37 24.74
CA LYS A 154 -14.29 5.31 24.79
C LYS A 154 -14.21 6.08 23.47
N GLU A 155 -13.49 7.19 23.47
CA GLU A 155 -13.20 7.91 22.24
C GLU A 155 -12.46 7.03 21.24
N GLN A 156 -12.92 7.05 19.99
CA GLN A 156 -12.40 6.22 18.90
C GLN A 156 -12.50 7.00 17.60
N VAL A 157 -11.56 6.84 16.69
CA VAL A 157 -11.68 7.39 15.34
C VAL A 157 -12.82 6.67 14.61
N ILE A 158 -13.89 7.38 14.30
CA ILE A 158 -15.06 6.81 13.61
C ILE A 158 -14.93 6.88 12.10
N GLU A 159 -14.18 7.87 11.60
CA GLU A 159 -13.94 8.05 10.18
C GLU A 159 -12.58 8.73 9.95
N THR A 160 -11.82 8.19 9.00
CA THR A 160 -10.66 8.88 8.43
C THR A 160 -11.11 9.58 7.17
N LEU A 161 -10.91 10.90 7.09
CA LEU A 161 -11.23 11.71 5.91
C LEU A 161 -10.01 11.85 4.97
N LYS A 162 -8.82 11.84 5.57
CA LYS A 162 -7.54 11.85 4.87
C LYS A 162 -6.57 10.89 5.58
N PRO A 163 -5.95 9.93 4.88
CA PRO A 163 -5.04 9.00 5.52
C PRO A 163 -3.71 9.69 5.83
N THR A 164 -2.97 9.14 6.79
CA THR A 164 -1.57 9.51 6.98
C THR A 164 -0.74 8.80 5.91
N VAL A 165 0.12 9.54 5.22
CA VAL A 165 1.03 8.95 4.21
C VAL A 165 2.46 9.08 4.71
N TYR A 166 3.16 7.95 4.73
CA TYR A 166 4.57 7.87 5.08
C TYR A 166 5.39 7.56 3.83
N PHE A 167 6.55 8.21 3.69
CA PHE A 167 7.57 7.84 2.72
C PHE A 167 8.86 7.56 3.48
N LYS A 168 9.44 6.35 3.30
CA LYS A 168 10.64 5.92 4.03
C LYS A 168 10.50 6.07 5.56
N GLY A 169 9.30 5.78 6.07
CA GLY A 169 8.96 5.90 7.49
C GLY A 169 8.73 7.32 8.00
N GLN A 170 8.92 8.36 7.17
CA GLN A 170 8.66 9.75 7.55
C GLN A 170 7.26 10.19 7.09
N PRO A 171 6.46 10.84 7.94
CA PRO A 171 5.14 11.34 7.52
C PRO A 171 5.30 12.48 6.52
N ILE A 172 4.85 12.27 5.29
CA ILE A 172 4.78 13.30 4.24
C ILE A 172 3.38 13.93 4.15
N GLN A 173 2.39 13.30 4.80
CA GLN A 173 1.05 13.84 4.96
C GLN A 173 0.47 13.40 6.30
N THR A 174 -0.03 14.36 7.08
CA THR A 174 -0.78 14.12 8.32
C THR A 174 -2.20 13.64 8.01
N GLY A 175 -2.67 12.62 8.73
CA GLY A 175 -4.04 12.14 8.63
C GLY A 175 -5.05 13.12 9.24
N GLU A 176 -6.23 13.18 8.64
CA GLU A 176 -7.36 13.98 9.10
C GLU A 176 -8.53 13.05 9.45
N VAL A 177 -9.08 13.21 10.66
CA VAL A 177 -10.00 12.24 11.25
C VAL A 177 -11.18 12.89 11.97
N ILE A 178 -12.27 12.14 12.08
CA ILE A 178 -13.39 12.42 12.97
C ILE A 178 -13.34 11.43 14.13
N VAL A 179 -13.45 11.96 15.35
CA VAL A 179 -13.44 11.16 16.58
C VAL A 179 -14.86 11.00 17.10
N GLY A 180 -15.28 9.77 17.30
CA GLY A 180 -16.51 9.44 18.00
C GLY A 180 -16.32 9.58 19.50
N THR A 181 -17.23 10.28 20.16
CA THR A 181 -17.35 10.36 21.61
C THR A 181 -18.49 9.44 22.07
N PRO A 182 -18.35 8.77 23.23
CA PRO A 182 -19.42 7.97 23.80
C PRO A 182 -20.70 8.77 23.99
N LYS A 183 -21.78 8.41 23.28
CA LYS A 183 -23.10 8.93 23.60
C LYS A 183 -23.62 8.17 24.83
N LEU A 184 -23.61 8.82 26.00
CA LEU A 184 -24.24 8.28 27.21
C LEU A 184 -25.71 7.99 26.89
N ASN A 185 -26.05 6.70 26.85
CA ASN A 185 -27.41 6.25 26.64
C ASN A 185 -28.17 6.45 27.96
N GLY A 186 -28.66 7.66 28.22
CA GLY A 186 -29.47 7.98 29.40
C GLY A 186 -29.16 9.32 30.05
N MET A 187 -29.65 10.40 29.44
CA MET A 187 -30.41 11.35 30.25
C MET A 187 -31.87 11.02 29.93
N ALA A 188 -32.46 10.21 30.81
CA ALA A 188 -33.90 10.14 30.90
C ALA A 188 -34.35 11.57 31.20
N ASP A 189 -35.17 12.13 30.31
CA ASP A 189 -36.11 13.18 30.66
C ASP A 189 -37.04 12.59 31.73
N HIS A 190 -36.56 12.54 32.98
CA HIS A 190 -37.41 12.52 34.15
C HIS A 190 -38.02 13.91 34.24
N ASP A 191 -39.02 14.14 33.40
CA ASP A 191 -39.96 15.23 33.59
C ASP A 191 -40.79 14.84 34.81
N GLU A 192 -40.44 15.43 35.96
CA GLU A 192 -41.26 15.41 37.17
C GLU A 192 -42.55 16.20 36.88
N GLY A 193 -43.48 15.56 36.19
CA GLY A 193 -44.87 16.00 36.10
C GLY A 193 -45.65 15.46 37.28
N GLU A 194 -45.72 16.25 38.35
CA GLU A 194 -46.73 16.17 39.40
C GLU A 194 -48.11 15.84 38.82
N GLN A 195 -48.77 14.79 39.33
CA GLN A 195 -50.21 14.78 39.67
C GLN A 195 -50.45 13.86 40.86
#